data_AF-A0A935C2N3-F1
#
_entry.id   AF-A0A935C2N3-F1
#
_cell.length_a   1.000
_cell.length_b   1.000
_cell.length_c   1.000
_cell.angle_alpha   90.00
_cell.angle_beta   90.00
_cell.angle_gamma   90.00
#
_symmetry.space_group_name_H-M   'P 1'
#
loop_
_entity.id
_entity.type
_entity.pdbx_description
1 polymer ?
#
loop_
_entity_poly.entity_id
_entity_poly.type
_entity_poly.pdbx_seq_one_letter_code
_entity_poly.pdbx_strand_id
1 'polypeptide(L)'
;MNNETSRFKFNWPLPASILFVAMMCGSVSAATCEGLAELKLPNTTITTAQTVAMGAFSPQSGSAAPYKELPAFCRVVGVIKPANDSEIKFEVWLPSANWNGKFHGIGNGGFAGSISYAGLAGAIARGYATASTDTGHNGGDASWALGHPEKIVDYGHRAIHEMTEKPSLSSRLSMAMARNAHTSPVARMAVGRR
;
A
#
# COMPACT_ATOMS: atom_id res chain seq x y z
N MET A 1 1.06 27.10 63.50
CA MET A 1 1.01 28.57 63.39
C MET A 1 2.42 29.06 63.07
N ASN A 2 2.57 29.58 61.83
CA ASN A 2 3.54 30.58 61.34
C ASN A 2 5.02 30.12 61.28
N ASN A 3 5.59 29.77 60.12
CA ASN A 3 6.00 30.65 58.99
C ASN A 3 7.12 31.61 59.44
N GLU A 4 8.30 31.77 58.82
CA GLU A 4 8.65 31.79 57.41
C GLU A 4 10.19 31.90 57.23
N THR A 5 10.69 31.42 56.08
CA THR A 5 11.88 31.83 55.30
C THR A 5 13.31 31.93 55.91
N SER A 6 14.06 30.82 55.81
CA SER A 6 15.53 30.85 55.71
C SER A 6 15.99 30.51 54.29
N ARG A 7 16.66 31.48 53.65
CA ARG A 7 17.22 31.41 52.29
C ARG A 7 18.27 30.30 52.16
N PHE A 8 17.93 29.19 51.53
CA PHE A 8 18.91 28.17 51.12
C PHE A 8 19.57 28.57 49.80
N LYS A 9 20.84 28.96 49.89
CA LYS A 9 21.74 29.12 48.75
C LYS A 9 22.07 27.73 48.21
N PHE A 10 21.44 27.32 47.11
CA PHE A 10 21.76 26.06 46.44
C PHE A 10 22.86 26.32 45.41
N ASN A 11 24.08 25.93 45.79
CA ASN A 11 25.28 25.96 44.96
C ASN A 11 25.16 24.81 43.94
N TRP A 12 24.88 25.12 42.67
CA TRP A 12 24.72 24.12 41.61
C TRP A 12 26.08 23.78 40.99
N PRO A 13 26.62 22.57 41.16
CA PRO A 13 27.77 22.14 40.37
C PRO A 13 27.27 21.82 38.95
N LEU A 14 27.86 22.47 37.95
CA LEU A 14 27.69 22.15 36.53
C LEU A 14 28.03 20.67 36.28
N PRO A 15 27.11 19.81 35.79
CA PRO A 15 27.51 18.63 35.08
C PRO A 15 27.71 19.01 33.61
N ALA A 16 28.96 19.24 33.26
CA ALA A 16 29.42 19.17 31.88
C ALA A 16 29.24 17.74 31.38
N SER A 17 28.15 17.47 30.66
CA SER A 17 28.01 16.32 29.76
C SER A 17 26.76 16.51 28.90
N ILE A 18 26.89 17.30 27.84
CA ILE A 18 25.96 17.25 26.72
C ILE A 18 26.25 15.94 26.00
N LEU A 19 25.49 14.89 26.30
CA LEU A 19 25.48 13.68 25.50
C LEU A 19 24.84 14.06 24.15
N PHE A 20 25.67 14.35 23.15
CA PHE A 20 25.25 14.47 21.76
C PHE A 20 24.70 13.10 21.34
N VAL A 21 23.38 12.91 21.46
CA VAL A 21 22.70 11.78 20.81
C VAL A 21 22.84 12.03 19.31
N ALA A 22 23.83 11.38 18.70
CA ALA A 22 23.94 11.32 17.25
C ALA A 22 22.65 10.65 16.75
N MET A 23 21.73 11.47 16.25
CA MET A 23 20.56 11.03 15.51
C MET A 23 21.09 10.30 14.28
N MET A 24 21.22 8.98 14.39
CA MET A 24 21.53 8.10 13.28
C MET A 24 20.37 8.25 12.29
N CYS A 25 20.56 9.12 11.31
CA CYS A 25 19.69 9.25 10.17
C CYS A 25 19.84 7.94 9.38
N GLY A 26 19.02 6.95 9.74
CA GLY A 26 18.94 5.72 8.97
C GLY A 26 18.58 6.09 7.54
N SER A 27 19.48 5.79 6.60
CA SER A 27 19.25 5.98 5.17
C SER A 27 17.97 5.27 4.79
N VAL A 28 16.90 6.04 4.65
CA VAL A 28 15.61 5.51 4.24
C VAL A 28 15.73 5.29 2.72
N SER A 29 16.25 4.10 2.34
CA SER A 29 16.48 3.73 0.93
C SER A 29 15.20 3.94 0.14
N ALA A 30 15.22 4.81 -0.87
CA ALA A 30 14.06 5.12 -1.71
C ALA A 30 13.45 3.81 -2.24
N ALA A 31 12.25 3.47 -1.77
CA ALA A 31 11.57 2.27 -2.24
C ALA A 31 11.16 2.50 -3.70
N THR A 32 11.81 1.77 -4.61
CA THR A 32 11.36 1.68 -6.01
C THR A 32 10.10 0.82 -6.07
N CYS A 33 9.36 0.91 -7.18
CA CYS A 33 8.21 0.02 -7.37
C CYS A 33 8.65 -1.44 -7.30
N GLU A 34 9.76 -1.76 -7.95
CA GLU A 34 10.33 -3.10 -8.06
C GLU A 34 10.76 -3.64 -6.69
N GLY A 35 11.27 -2.78 -5.81
CA GLY A 35 11.64 -3.15 -4.43
C GLY A 35 10.45 -3.61 -3.57
N LEU A 36 9.20 -3.31 -3.96
CA LEU A 36 8.03 -3.83 -3.25
C LEU A 36 7.92 -5.35 -3.37
N ALA A 37 8.51 -5.98 -4.39
CA ALA A 37 8.52 -7.43 -4.54
C ALA A 37 9.24 -8.15 -3.38
N GLU A 38 10.16 -7.47 -2.70
CA GLU A 38 10.96 -8.06 -1.62
C GLU A 38 10.25 -8.03 -0.26
N LEU A 39 9.09 -7.38 -0.18
CA LEU A 39 8.39 -7.15 1.07
C LEU A 39 7.94 -8.48 1.71
N LYS A 40 8.38 -8.70 2.95
CA LYS A 40 8.00 -9.87 3.74
C LYS A 40 6.74 -9.57 4.53
N LEU A 41 5.67 -10.26 4.17
CA LEU A 41 4.33 -10.08 4.75
C LEU A 41 3.81 -11.41 5.28
N PRO A 42 3.13 -11.42 6.43
CA PRO A 42 2.49 -12.64 6.94
C PRO A 42 1.48 -13.19 5.94
N ASN A 43 1.62 -14.48 5.63
CA ASN A 43 0.73 -15.22 4.72
C ASN A 43 0.59 -14.57 3.34
N THR A 44 1.59 -13.82 2.87
CA THR A 44 1.49 -13.08 1.62
C THR A 44 2.78 -13.14 0.83
N THR A 45 2.64 -13.42 -0.46
CA THR A 45 3.72 -13.42 -1.43
C THR A 45 3.40 -12.40 -2.50
N ILE A 46 4.31 -11.43 -2.70
CA ILE A 46 4.24 -10.53 -3.85
C ILE A 46 4.94 -11.24 -5.00
N THR A 47 4.20 -11.50 -6.07
CA THR A 47 4.71 -12.23 -7.24
C THR A 47 5.38 -11.28 -8.23
N THR A 48 4.93 -10.03 -8.30
CA THR A 48 5.51 -9.03 -9.19
C THR A 48 5.24 -7.64 -8.63
N ALA A 49 6.23 -6.76 -8.71
CA ALA A 49 6.05 -5.33 -8.55
C ALA A 49 6.79 -4.63 -9.69
N GLN A 50 6.08 -3.86 -10.50
CA GLN A 50 6.66 -3.24 -11.69
C GLN A 50 6.03 -1.90 -12.02
N THR A 51 6.88 -0.98 -12.48
CA THR A 51 6.41 0.30 -13.01
C THR A 51 5.72 0.09 -14.36
N VAL A 52 4.48 0.55 -14.47
CA VAL A 52 3.70 0.57 -15.71
C VAL A 52 3.71 2.01 -16.24
N ALA A 53 4.24 2.19 -17.44
CA ALA A 53 4.24 3.49 -18.10
C ALA A 53 2.81 3.93 -18.47
N MET A 54 2.63 5.23 -18.68
CA MET A 54 1.36 5.80 -19.15
C MET A 54 0.84 5.05 -20.38
N GLY A 55 -0.43 4.62 -20.34
CA GLY A 55 -1.08 3.88 -21.43
C GLY A 55 -0.51 2.49 -21.78
N ALA A 56 0.45 1.99 -21.00
CA ALA A 56 1.14 0.73 -21.28
C ALA A 56 0.47 -0.50 -20.65
N PHE A 57 -0.54 -0.32 -19.79
CA PHE A 57 -1.25 -1.45 -19.19
C PHE A 57 -2.04 -2.22 -20.25
N SER A 58 -1.92 -3.55 -20.21
CA SER A 58 -2.78 -4.48 -20.96
C SER A 58 -3.13 -5.63 -20.03
N PRO A 59 -4.43 -5.95 -19.85
CA PRO A 59 -4.82 -7.15 -19.12
C PRO A 59 -4.44 -8.40 -19.94
N GLN A 60 -4.32 -9.55 -19.26
CA GLN A 60 -4.04 -10.84 -19.90
C GLN A 60 -5.20 -11.30 -20.80
N SER A 61 -6.41 -10.84 -20.54
CA SER A 61 -7.61 -11.10 -21.33
C SER A 61 -8.42 -9.81 -21.50
N GLY A 62 -9.02 -9.64 -22.68
CA GLY A 62 -9.78 -8.45 -23.06
C GLY A 62 -8.97 -7.40 -23.82
N SER A 63 -9.61 -6.27 -24.11
CA SER A 63 -9.01 -5.18 -24.89
C SER A 63 -8.14 -4.28 -24.03
N ALA A 64 -6.99 -3.85 -24.58
CA ALA A 64 -6.15 -2.82 -23.97
C ALA A 64 -6.66 -1.39 -24.17
N ALA A 65 -7.60 -1.18 -25.10
CA ALA A 65 -8.10 0.15 -25.48
C ALA A 65 -8.62 0.99 -24.28
N PRO A 66 -9.36 0.43 -23.31
CA PRO A 66 -9.85 1.19 -22.16
C PRO A 66 -8.75 1.73 -21.23
N TYR A 67 -7.51 1.26 -21.39
CA TYR A 67 -6.42 1.54 -20.46
C TYR A 67 -5.33 2.44 -21.06
N LYS A 68 -5.52 2.93 -22.29
CA LYS A 68 -4.53 3.77 -23.00
C LYS A 68 -4.32 5.15 -22.40
N GLU A 69 -5.32 5.65 -21.69
CA GLU A 69 -5.25 6.96 -21.02
C GLU A 69 -4.86 6.87 -19.54
N LEU A 70 -4.49 5.67 -19.06
CA LEU A 70 -4.09 5.53 -17.67
C LEU A 70 -2.78 6.28 -17.40
N PRO A 71 -2.66 6.99 -16.27
CA PRO A 71 -1.39 7.58 -15.84
C PRO A 71 -0.35 6.48 -15.62
N ALA A 72 0.93 6.84 -15.49
CA ALA A 72 1.93 5.88 -15.02
C ALA A 72 1.64 5.47 -13.56
N PHE A 73 1.81 4.18 -13.26
CA PHE A 73 1.57 3.63 -11.92
C PHE A 73 2.51 2.48 -11.60
N CYS A 74 2.71 2.20 -10.31
CA CYS A 74 3.34 0.98 -9.84
C CYS A 74 2.27 -0.11 -9.69
N ARG A 75 2.45 -1.25 -10.37
CA ARG A 75 1.57 -2.42 -10.28
C ARG A 75 2.19 -3.47 -9.39
N VAL A 76 1.50 -3.82 -8.32
CA VAL A 76 1.88 -4.90 -7.39
C VAL A 76 0.86 -6.02 -7.52
N VAL A 77 1.35 -7.23 -7.77
CA VAL A 77 0.55 -8.46 -7.87
C VAL A 77 0.97 -9.39 -6.75
N GLY A 78 0.01 -10.01 -6.08
CA GLY A 78 0.32 -10.94 -5.00
C GLY A 78 -0.78 -11.93 -4.69
N VAL A 79 -0.45 -12.81 -3.75
CA VAL A 79 -1.32 -13.87 -3.25
C VAL A 79 -1.27 -13.89 -1.73
N ILE A 80 -2.44 -13.98 -1.09
CA ILE A 80 -2.60 -14.12 0.36
C ILE A 80 -3.15 -15.53 0.66
N LYS A 81 -2.52 -16.25 1.58
CA LYS A 81 -2.87 -17.61 1.99
C LYS A 81 -3.05 -17.71 3.51
N PRO A 82 -4.11 -17.11 4.09
CA PRO A 82 -4.33 -17.09 5.53
C PRO A 82 -4.69 -18.46 6.15
N ALA A 83 -5.16 -19.41 5.33
CA ALA A 83 -5.53 -20.76 5.74
C ALA A 83 -5.16 -21.79 4.64
N ASN A 84 -5.23 -23.09 4.96
CA ASN A 84 -4.74 -24.19 4.11
C ASN A 84 -5.37 -24.28 2.71
N ASP A 85 -6.62 -23.84 2.54
CA ASP A 85 -7.36 -23.85 1.26
C ASP A 85 -7.61 -22.43 0.70
N SER A 86 -7.03 -21.42 1.36
CA SER A 86 -7.11 -20.04 0.91
C SER A 86 -6.05 -19.75 -0.15
N GLU A 87 -6.51 -19.14 -1.23
CA GLU A 87 -5.65 -18.57 -2.26
C GLU A 87 -6.32 -17.31 -2.79
N ILE A 88 -6.08 -16.19 -2.10
CA ILE A 88 -6.65 -14.89 -2.43
C ILE A 88 -5.66 -14.14 -3.31
N LYS A 89 -5.98 -13.94 -4.58
CA LYS A 89 -5.17 -13.10 -5.45
C LYS A 89 -5.58 -11.66 -5.28
N PHE A 90 -4.61 -10.77 -5.32
CA PHE A 90 -4.87 -9.34 -5.26
C PHE A 90 -3.91 -8.58 -6.16
N GLU A 91 -4.36 -7.39 -6.54
CA GLU A 91 -3.52 -6.38 -7.16
C GLU A 91 -3.67 -5.05 -6.47
N VAL A 92 -2.56 -4.31 -6.42
CA VAL A 92 -2.53 -2.93 -5.93
C VAL A 92 -1.86 -2.05 -6.96
N TRP A 93 -2.50 -0.93 -7.31
CA TRP A 93 -1.99 0.06 -8.25
C TRP A 93 -1.75 1.38 -7.52
N LEU A 94 -0.51 1.89 -7.64
CA LEU A 94 -0.05 3.10 -6.96
C LEU A 94 0.21 4.18 -7.99
N PRO A 95 -0.41 5.37 -7.91
CA PRO A 95 -0.08 6.45 -8.82
C PRO A 95 1.42 6.76 -8.75
N SER A 96 2.09 6.81 -9.90
CA SER A 96 3.50 7.22 -9.91
C SER A 96 3.68 8.71 -9.61
N ALA A 97 2.64 9.49 -9.81
CA ALA A 97 2.53 10.90 -9.45
C ALA A 97 1.08 11.26 -9.13
N ASN A 98 0.85 12.45 -8.58
CA ASN A 98 -0.48 13.04 -8.38
C ASN A 98 -1.44 12.16 -7.57
N TRP A 99 -0.91 11.44 -6.57
CA TRP A 99 -1.75 10.73 -5.60
C TRP A 99 -2.60 11.73 -4.81
N ASN A 100 -3.89 11.47 -4.74
CA ASN A 100 -4.86 12.33 -4.06
C ASN A 100 -4.93 12.11 -2.53
N GLY A 101 -4.03 11.31 -1.98
CA GLY A 101 -3.96 10.98 -0.55
C GLY A 101 -4.99 9.96 -0.07
N LYS A 102 -5.78 9.35 -0.98
CA LYS A 102 -6.85 8.41 -0.64
C LYS A 102 -6.58 7.02 -1.21
N PHE A 103 -7.08 6.03 -0.49
CA PHE A 103 -7.15 4.65 -0.93
C PHE A 103 -8.58 4.28 -1.36
N HIS A 104 -8.70 3.42 -2.36
CA HIS A 104 -9.97 2.95 -2.89
C HIS A 104 -9.89 1.43 -3.10
N GLY A 105 -10.54 0.66 -2.21
CA GLY A 105 -10.68 -0.78 -2.39
C GLY A 105 -11.80 -1.10 -3.37
N ILE A 106 -11.54 -1.97 -4.34
CA ILE A 106 -12.51 -2.44 -5.33
C ILE A 106 -13.00 -3.82 -4.91
N GLY A 107 -14.29 -3.91 -4.61
CA GLY A 107 -14.96 -5.17 -4.34
C GLY A 107 -15.45 -5.89 -5.60
N ASN A 108 -16.09 -7.03 -5.36
CA ASN A 108 -16.66 -7.91 -6.37
C ASN A 108 -18.19 -7.90 -6.27
N GLY A 109 -18.88 -8.33 -7.32
CA GLY A 109 -20.35 -8.44 -7.35
C GLY A 109 -20.79 -9.87 -7.64
N GLY A 110 -21.88 -10.32 -7.01
CA GLY A 110 -22.33 -11.71 -7.10
C GLY A 110 -21.20 -12.69 -6.71
N PHE A 111 -21.17 -13.87 -7.33
CA PHE A 111 -20.11 -14.87 -7.12
C PHE A 111 -18.87 -14.65 -8.00
N ALA A 112 -18.56 -13.39 -8.35
CA ALA A 112 -17.43 -13.11 -9.23
C ALA A 112 -16.10 -13.30 -8.51
N GLY A 113 -15.33 -14.30 -8.94
CA GLY A 113 -13.98 -14.60 -8.47
C GLY A 113 -12.91 -14.01 -9.37
N SER A 114 -12.83 -12.67 -9.49
CA SER A 114 -11.87 -12.04 -10.42
C SER A 114 -11.42 -10.64 -9.99
N ILE A 115 -10.22 -10.25 -10.39
CA ILE A 115 -9.71 -8.90 -10.17
C ILE A 115 -10.40 -7.94 -11.14
N SER A 116 -11.00 -6.87 -10.60
CA SER A 116 -11.70 -5.86 -11.39
C SER A 116 -10.73 -4.81 -11.95
N TYR A 117 -10.14 -5.10 -13.10
CA TYR A 117 -9.24 -4.15 -13.79
C TYR A 117 -9.94 -2.86 -14.19
N ALA A 118 -11.23 -2.91 -14.54
CA ALA A 118 -12.02 -1.71 -14.82
C ALA A 118 -12.17 -0.82 -13.58
N GLY A 119 -12.39 -1.42 -12.40
CA GLY A 119 -12.44 -0.68 -11.14
C GLY A 119 -11.08 -0.08 -10.75
N LEU A 120 -10.00 -0.85 -10.89
CA LEU A 120 -8.63 -0.38 -10.69
C LEU A 120 -8.30 0.81 -11.61
N ALA A 121 -8.60 0.68 -12.90
CA ALA A 121 -8.39 1.72 -13.91
C ALA A 121 -9.17 3.01 -13.59
N GLY A 122 -10.45 2.89 -13.22
CA GLY A 122 -11.25 4.06 -12.84
C GLY A 122 -10.70 4.77 -11.60
N ALA A 123 -10.22 4.04 -10.60
CA ALA A 123 -9.68 4.61 -9.38
C ALA A 123 -8.30 5.28 -9.60
N ILE A 124 -7.38 4.61 -10.30
CA ILE A 124 -6.03 5.15 -10.55
C ILE A 124 -6.10 6.41 -11.43
N ALA A 125 -7.02 6.47 -12.40
CA ALA A 125 -7.23 7.65 -13.25
C ALA A 125 -7.68 8.88 -12.45
N ARG A 126 -8.34 8.69 -11.31
CA ARG A 126 -8.73 9.75 -10.37
C ARG A 126 -7.67 10.01 -9.27
N GLY A 127 -6.48 9.43 -9.42
CA GLY A 127 -5.35 9.61 -8.51
C GLY A 127 -5.48 8.85 -7.19
N TYR A 128 -6.33 7.82 -7.09
CA TYR A 128 -6.39 6.98 -5.88
C TYR A 128 -5.27 5.94 -5.88
N ALA A 129 -4.77 5.63 -4.69
CA ALA A 129 -4.21 4.31 -4.44
C ALA A 129 -5.35 3.29 -4.52
N THR A 130 -5.21 2.19 -5.23
CA THR A 130 -6.33 1.26 -5.42
C THR A 130 -5.90 -0.19 -5.35
N ALA A 131 -6.80 -1.05 -4.87
CA ALA A 131 -6.59 -2.49 -4.82
C ALA A 131 -7.86 -3.26 -5.20
N SER A 132 -7.70 -4.47 -5.71
CA SER A 132 -8.80 -5.40 -6.01
C SER A 132 -8.35 -6.83 -5.75
N THR A 133 -9.28 -7.73 -5.49
CA THR A 133 -9.03 -9.14 -5.21
C THR A 133 -9.97 -10.03 -6.01
N ASP A 134 -9.61 -11.29 -6.22
CA ASP A 134 -10.49 -12.32 -6.75
C ASP A 134 -11.39 -12.96 -5.67
N THR A 135 -11.35 -12.48 -4.43
CA THR A 135 -12.13 -13.01 -3.30
C THR A 135 -11.87 -14.49 -2.95
N GLY A 136 -10.69 -15.03 -3.32
CA GLY A 136 -10.26 -16.36 -2.90
C GLY A 136 -10.69 -17.51 -3.82
N HIS A 137 -11.30 -17.20 -4.96
CA HIS A 137 -11.80 -18.19 -5.92
C HIS A 137 -11.80 -17.65 -7.35
N ASN A 138 -12.13 -18.52 -8.31
CA ASN A 138 -12.32 -18.16 -9.72
C ASN A 138 -13.69 -18.65 -10.19
N GLY A 139 -14.26 -17.95 -11.17
CA GLY A 139 -15.56 -18.25 -11.76
C GLY A 139 -16.61 -17.19 -11.47
N GLY A 140 -17.86 -17.51 -11.78
CA GLY A 140 -19.02 -16.64 -11.59
C GLY A 140 -20.24 -17.35 -11.01
N ASP A 141 -20.08 -18.60 -10.58
CA ASP A 141 -21.12 -19.42 -9.94
C ASP A 141 -20.65 -19.84 -8.53
N ALA A 142 -21.44 -20.65 -7.80
CA ALA A 142 -21.11 -21.07 -6.44
C ALA A 142 -20.39 -22.43 -6.36
N SER A 143 -19.98 -23.04 -7.49
CA SER A 143 -19.37 -24.37 -7.50
C SER A 143 -18.04 -24.43 -6.74
N TRP A 144 -17.31 -23.32 -6.69
CA TRP A 144 -16.06 -23.17 -5.92
C TRP A 144 -16.24 -23.35 -4.40
N ALA A 145 -17.46 -23.24 -3.87
CA ALA A 145 -17.74 -23.29 -2.44
C ALA A 145 -17.87 -24.73 -1.91
N LEU A 146 -18.25 -25.69 -2.76
CA LEU A 146 -18.56 -27.04 -2.33
C LEU A 146 -17.30 -27.76 -1.84
N GLY A 147 -17.27 -28.12 -0.55
CA GLY A 147 -16.12 -28.77 0.07
C GLY A 147 -14.96 -27.84 0.43
N HIS A 148 -15.12 -26.52 0.23
CA HIS A 148 -14.08 -25.50 0.41
C HIS A 148 -14.49 -24.43 1.45
N PRO A 149 -14.57 -24.79 2.75
CA PRO A 149 -15.07 -23.88 3.78
C PRO A 149 -14.21 -22.61 3.94
N GLU A 150 -12.89 -22.71 3.77
CA GLU A 150 -12.02 -21.53 3.86
C GLU A 150 -12.25 -20.55 2.69
N LYS A 151 -12.59 -21.04 1.50
CA LYS A 151 -12.95 -20.16 0.36
C LYS A 151 -14.25 -19.42 0.61
N ILE A 152 -15.20 -20.03 1.32
CA ILE A 152 -16.44 -19.36 1.73
C ILE A 152 -16.12 -18.23 2.71
N VAL A 153 -15.19 -18.45 3.64
CA VAL A 153 -14.72 -17.41 4.57
C VAL A 153 -13.97 -16.29 3.84
N ASP A 154 -13.12 -16.63 2.87
CA ASP A 154 -12.42 -15.67 1.99
C ASP A 154 -13.40 -14.77 1.26
N TYR A 155 -14.38 -15.37 0.58
CA TYR A 155 -15.42 -14.65 -0.15
C TYR A 155 -16.30 -13.81 0.78
N GLY A 156 -16.71 -14.36 1.92
CA GLY A 156 -17.65 -13.72 2.82
C GLY A 156 -17.11 -12.45 3.47
N HIS A 157 -15.82 -12.39 3.78
CA HIS A 157 -15.20 -11.17 4.35
C HIS A 157 -13.68 -11.10 4.25
N ARG A 158 -12.99 -12.24 4.39
CA ARG A 158 -11.56 -12.24 4.70
C ARG A 158 -10.71 -11.70 3.55
N ALA A 159 -11.07 -11.97 2.30
CA ALA A 159 -10.31 -11.48 1.15
C ALA A 159 -10.28 -9.95 1.06
N ILE A 160 -11.45 -9.30 1.20
CA ILE A 160 -11.54 -7.84 1.19
C ILE A 160 -10.83 -7.25 2.41
N HIS A 161 -11.04 -7.84 3.60
CA HIS A 161 -10.37 -7.41 4.82
C HIS A 161 -8.83 -7.50 4.69
N GLU A 162 -8.29 -8.62 4.24
CA GLU A 162 -6.83 -8.82 4.09
C GLU A 162 -6.22 -7.86 3.06
N MET A 163 -6.97 -7.51 2.01
CA MET A 163 -6.57 -6.53 1.01
C MET A 163 -6.49 -5.10 1.58
N THR A 164 -7.41 -4.71 2.46
CA THR A 164 -7.49 -3.34 3.00
C THR A 164 -6.73 -3.13 4.30
N GLU A 165 -6.77 -4.12 5.20
CA GLU A 165 -6.35 -3.96 6.58
C GLU A 165 -4.90 -4.33 6.84
N LYS A 166 -4.26 -5.16 6.01
CA LYS A 166 -2.86 -5.54 6.25
C LYS A 166 -2.05 -4.25 6.44
N PRO A 167 -1.60 -3.95 7.68
CA PRO A 167 -1.00 -2.65 7.99
C PRO A 167 0.25 -2.45 7.16
N SER A 168 0.90 -3.54 6.76
CA SER A 168 2.06 -3.55 5.89
C SER A 168 1.75 -3.27 4.42
N LEU A 169 0.55 -3.58 3.92
CA LEU A 169 0.11 -3.15 2.60
C LEU A 169 -0.22 -1.66 2.72
N SER A 170 -1.26 -1.27 3.47
CA SER A 170 -1.73 0.12 3.55
C SER A 170 -0.67 1.14 4.05
N SER A 171 0.08 0.83 5.12
CA SER A 171 1.12 1.72 5.67
C SER A 171 2.35 1.82 4.77
N ARG A 172 2.76 0.73 4.10
CA ARG A 172 3.94 0.78 3.22
C ARG A 172 3.61 1.24 1.81
N LEU A 173 2.36 1.06 1.36
CA LEU A 173 1.78 1.78 0.22
C LEU A 173 1.89 3.28 0.48
N SER A 174 1.48 3.74 1.66
CA SER A 174 1.63 5.13 2.08
C SER A 174 3.10 5.59 2.11
N MET A 175 4.04 4.76 2.59
CA MET A 175 5.48 5.08 2.57
C MET A 175 6.10 5.10 1.15
N ALA A 176 5.71 4.17 0.27
CA ALA A 176 6.15 4.14 -1.12
C ALA A 176 5.60 5.36 -1.89
N MET A 177 4.35 5.73 -1.63
CA MET A 177 3.68 6.90 -2.22
C MET A 177 4.27 8.24 -1.76
N ALA A 178 4.55 8.38 -0.46
CA ALA A 178 5.12 9.60 0.11
C ALA A 178 6.49 9.97 -0.52
N ARG A 179 7.23 8.98 -1.02
CA ARG A 179 8.53 9.17 -1.66
C ARG A 179 8.43 9.47 -3.15
N ASN A 180 7.45 8.90 -3.85
CA ASN A 180 7.21 9.24 -5.26
C ASN A 180 6.78 10.70 -5.45
N ALA A 181 6.10 11.27 -4.44
CA ALA A 181 5.82 12.70 -4.41
C ALA A 181 7.11 13.58 -4.36
N HIS A 182 8.21 13.07 -3.79
CA HIS A 182 9.49 13.79 -3.70
C HIS A 182 10.37 13.67 -4.96
N THR A 183 10.17 12.63 -5.78
CA THR A 183 10.93 12.41 -7.03
C THR A 183 10.27 13.01 -8.27
N SER A 184 9.04 13.53 -8.16
CA SER A 184 8.37 14.25 -9.24
C SER A 184 9.17 15.50 -9.65
N PRO A 185 9.49 15.69 -10.95
CA PRO A 185 10.19 16.89 -11.46
C PRO A 185 9.49 18.20 -11.07
N VAL A 186 8.18 18.15 -10.84
CA VAL A 186 7.35 19.29 -10.41
C VAL A 186 7.70 19.76 -8.99
N ALA A 187 8.06 18.83 -8.10
CA ALA A 187 8.44 19.17 -6.72
C ALA A 187 9.86 19.76 -6.63
N ARG A 188 10.77 19.38 -7.53
CA ARG A 188 12.13 19.95 -7.60
C ARG A 188 12.14 21.43 -7.98
N MET A 189 11.16 21.91 -8.73
CA MET A 189 11.04 23.34 -9.08
C MET A 189 10.61 24.23 -7.90
N ALA A 190 9.99 23.67 -6.85
CA ALA A 190 9.54 24.44 -5.69
C ALA A 190 10.63 24.67 -4.62
N VAL A 191 11.70 23.87 -4.62
CA VAL A 191 12.81 23.96 -3.65
C VAL A 191 14.05 24.67 -4.25
N GLY A 192 14.07 24.92 -5.56
CA GLY A 192 15.19 25.54 -6.28
C GLY A 192 15.14 27.06 -6.47
N ARG A 193 14.19 27.77 -5.84
CA ARG A 193 14.16 29.24 -5.79
C ARG A 193 13.88 29.72 -4.38
N ARG A 194 14.95 29.81 -3.58
CA ARG A 194 15.06 30.76 -2.48
C ARG A 194 16.51 31.15 -2.31
#